data_AF-A0A1M3HH67-F1
#
_entry.id   AF-A0A1M3HH67-F1
#
_cell.length_a   1.000
_cell.length_b   1.000
_cell.length_c   1.000
_cell.angle_alpha   90.00
_cell.angle_beta   90.00
_cell.angle_gamma   90.00
#
_symmetry.space_group_name_H-M   'P 1'
#
loop_
_entity.id
_entity.type
_entity.pdbx_description
1 polymer ?
#
loop_
_entity_poly.entity_id
_entity_poly.type
_entity_poly.pdbx_seq_one_letter_code
_entity_poly.pdbx_strand_id
1 'polypeptide(L)'
;MRMKFLLPTASLLLLFASACKKDSGQKSALDGNWNFTSMSANTSSTAVVNYSVSDIEKTVTTSSFTSTDNKGTVSIGGGVMTTKGLAYTISADASYAYYINDVVQQSGTQPVSYTLPPTNSVSSFKLVGADSIYFPAGGFSSMGGGTTGGASGGKYTLSGNTLTMIMKLDTSFVDNSLGVPAQKHDVATQTVVLTRQ
;
A
#
# COMPACT_ATOMS: atom_id res chain seq x y z
N MET A 1 9.22 81.21 22.21
CA MET A 1 9.52 80.30 23.35
C MET A 1 8.76 78.99 23.13
N ARG A 2 9.48 77.87 22.98
CA ARG A 2 9.03 76.44 22.97
C ARG A 2 8.09 76.00 21.83
N MET A 3 8.54 75.31 20.78
CA MET A 3 8.97 73.89 20.66
C MET A 3 7.80 72.90 20.44
N LYS A 4 7.83 72.17 19.30
CA LYS A 4 7.50 70.74 19.02
C LYS A 4 7.16 70.60 17.51
N PHE A 5 7.97 70.01 16.61
CA PHE A 5 8.57 68.66 16.49
C PHE A 5 7.57 67.58 15.99
N LEU A 6 7.77 67.13 14.73
CA LEU A 6 7.75 65.75 14.18
C LEU A 6 7.03 65.50 12.83
N LEU A 7 7.90 65.14 11.88
CA LEU A 7 7.86 64.31 10.65
C LEU A 7 6.54 63.73 10.08
N PRO A 8 6.41 63.68 8.73
CA PRO A 8 5.46 62.81 8.03
C PRO A 8 6.04 61.39 7.83
N THR A 9 5.38 60.36 8.36
CA THR A 9 5.68 58.95 8.06
C THR A 9 5.11 58.56 6.71
N ALA A 10 5.99 58.36 5.72
CA ALA A 10 5.70 57.68 4.48
C ALA A 10 5.60 56.16 4.72
N SER A 11 4.40 55.61 4.67
CA SER A 11 4.17 54.16 4.71
C SER A 11 4.47 53.55 3.33
N LEU A 12 5.60 52.87 3.24
CA LEU A 12 6.00 52.02 2.12
C LEU A 12 5.25 50.68 2.21
N LEU A 13 4.17 50.52 1.44
CA LEU A 13 3.50 49.23 1.27
C LEU A 13 4.32 48.34 0.30
N LEU A 14 5.13 47.44 0.85
CA LEU A 14 5.75 46.33 0.10
C LEU A 14 4.67 45.27 -0.18
N LEU A 15 4.09 45.32 -1.38
CA LEU A 15 3.31 44.22 -1.94
C LEU A 15 4.26 43.06 -2.29
N PHE A 16 4.48 42.15 -1.34
CA PHE A 16 5.07 40.85 -1.64
C PHE A 16 4.06 40.03 -2.46
N ALA A 17 4.38 39.89 -3.73
CA ALA A 17 3.78 38.94 -4.65
C ALA A 17 3.82 37.52 -4.08
N SER A 18 2.68 37.02 -3.62
CA SER A 18 2.45 35.58 -3.56
C SER A 18 1.92 35.17 -4.93
N ALA A 19 2.84 34.97 -5.86
CA ALA A 19 2.54 34.30 -7.11
C ALA A 19 1.96 32.93 -6.77
N CYS A 20 0.69 32.72 -7.08
CA CYS A 20 0.14 31.38 -7.25
C CYS A 20 1.03 30.67 -8.27
N LYS A 21 1.93 29.81 -7.79
CA LYS A 21 2.57 28.82 -8.65
C LYS A 21 1.45 27.91 -9.11
N LYS A 22 1.00 28.16 -10.33
CA LYS A 22 0.35 27.19 -11.19
C LYS A 22 1.12 25.87 -11.04
N ASP A 23 0.44 24.81 -10.60
CA ASP A 23 0.97 23.44 -10.54
C ASP A 23 1.42 23.04 -11.95
N SER A 24 2.66 23.40 -12.30
CA SER A 24 3.38 22.76 -13.39
C SER A 24 3.72 21.37 -12.90
N GLY A 25 3.10 20.35 -13.50
CA GLY A 25 3.28 18.93 -13.13
C GLY A 25 4.74 18.62 -12.79
N GLN A 26 5.03 18.64 -11.49
CA GLN A 26 6.39 18.51 -11.02
C GLN A 26 6.77 17.05 -11.20
N LYS A 27 7.75 16.82 -12.09
CA LYS A 27 8.26 15.49 -12.36
C LYS A 27 8.75 14.87 -11.04
N SER A 28 8.14 13.78 -10.63
CA SER A 28 8.55 13.05 -9.43
C SER A 28 9.84 12.28 -9.72
N ALA A 29 10.67 12.04 -8.69
CA ALA A 29 11.81 11.14 -8.78
C ALA A 29 11.38 9.70 -9.16
N LEU A 30 10.12 9.35 -8.89
CA LEU A 30 9.51 8.07 -9.27
C LEU A 30 9.10 8.01 -10.74
N ASP A 31 9.01 9.16 -11.44
CA ASP A 31 8.50 9.19 -12.81
C ASP A 31 9.41 8.39 -13.75
N GLY A 32 8.78 7.51 -14.53
CA GLY A 32 9.46 6.63 -15.47
C GLY A 32 8.71 5.33 -15.70
N ASN A 33 9.32 4.50 -16.53
CA ASN A 33 8.87 3.13 -16.76
C ASN A 33 9.78 2.16 -16.02
N TRP A 34 9.17 1.17 -15.41
CA TRP A 34 9.83 0.22 -14.53
C TRP A 34 9.40 -1.20 -14.86
N ASN A 35 10.32 -2.14 -14.77
CA ASN A 35 10.07 -3.57 -14.82
C ASN A 35 9.75 -4.07 -13.41
N PHE A 36 8.69 -4.88 -13.29
CA PHE A 36 8.40 -5.57 -12.04
C PHE A 36 9.43 -6.69 -11.82
N THR A 37 10.21 -6.57 -10.74
CA THR A 37 11.38 -7.44 -10.52
C THR A 37 11.09 -8.48 -9.44
N SER A 38 10.52 -8.06 -8.32
CA SER A 38 10.09 -8.97 -7.25
C SER A 38 9.06 -8.35 -6.33
N MET A 39 8.32 -9.21 -5.66
CA MET A 39 7.50 -8.89 -4.49
C MET A 39 7.86 -9.87 -3.38
N SER A 40 7.98 -9.38 -2.15
CA SER A 40 7.92 -10.22 -0.96
C SER A 40 6.85 -9.71 -0.01
N ALA A 41 6.28 -10.59 0.80
CA ALA A 41 5.33 -10.19 1.82
C ALA A 41 5.42 -11.07 3.05
N ASN A 42 5.08 -10.47 4.20
CA ASN A 42 4.70 -11.18 5.42
C ASN A 42 3.22 -10.91 5.64
N THR A 43 2.42 -11.96 5.76
CA THR A 43 0.97 -11.89 5.89
C THR A 43 0.50 -12.53 7.19
N SER A 44 -0.58 -12.00 7.73
CA SER A 44 -1.36 -12.56 8.83
C SER A 44 -2.83 -12.35 8.52
N SER A 45 -3.63 -13.41 8.60
CA SER A 45 -5.07 -13.36 8.45
C SER A 45 -5.67 -14.00 9.69
N THR A 46 -6.56 -13.27 10.36
CA THR A 46 -7.37 -13.80 11.45
C THR A 46 -8.82 -13.83 11.01
N ALA A 47 -9.43 -15.01 11.03
CA ALA A 47 -10.85 -15.20 10.80
C ALA A 47 -11.52 -15.60 12.11
N VAL A 48 -12.61 -14.93 12.48
CA VAL A 48 -13.41 -15.23 13.67
C VAL A 48 -14.84 -15.53 13.26
N VAL A 49 -15.37 -16.66 13.70
CA VAL A 49 -16.75 -17.06 13.51
C VAL A 49 -17.40 -17.17 14.90
N ASN A 50 -18.50 -16.45 15.09
CA ASN A 50 -19.27 -16.48 16.33
C ASN A 50 -20.58 -17.25 16.09
N TYR A 51 -20.66 -18.49 16.55
CA TYR A 51 -21.92 -19.25 16.50
C TYR A 51 -22.85 -18.88 17.66
N SER A 52 -22.27 -18.56 18.82
CA SER A 52 -22.97 -18.06 20.00
C SER A 52 -22.05 -17.22 20.87
N VAL A 53 -22.56 -16.67 21.98
CA VAL A 53 -21.74 -15.93 22.97
C VAL A 53 -20.67 -16.79 23.65
N SER A 54 -20.81 -18.12 23.60
CA SER A 54 -19.90 -19.09 24.24
C SER A 54 -19.24 -20.05 23.26
N ASP A 55 -19.38 -19.82 21.96
CA ASP A 55 -18.84 -20.67 20.91
C ASP A 55 -18.22 -19.79 19.82
N ILE A 56 -16.95 -19.46 20.05
CA ILE A 56 -16.13 -18.61 19.21
C ILE A 56 -15.04 -19.47 18.59
N GLU A 57 -15.11 -19.61 17.27
CA GLU A 57 -14.06 -20.22 16.49
C GLU A 57 -13.15 -19.14 15.91
N LYS A 58 -11.83 -19.36 15.99
CA LYS A 58 -10.84 -18.45 15.45
C LYS A 58 -9.77 -19.23 14.69
N THR A 59 -9.44 -18.76 13.50
CA THR A 59 -8.31 -19.27 12.72
C THR A 59 -7.33 -18.14 12.47
N VAL A 60 -6.07 -18.36 12.81
CA VAL A 60 -4.97 -17.44 12.50
C VAL A 60 -4.07 -18.14 11.48
N THR A 61 -3.83 -17.49 10.35
CA THR A 61 -2.95 -17.99 9.29
C THR A 61 -1.88 -16.96 9.01
N THR A 62 -0.61 -17.37 9.01
CA THR A 62 0.53 -16.51 8.69
C THR A 62 1.36 -17.13 7.58
N SER A 63 1.90 -16.31 6.69
CA SER A 63 2.84 -16.77 5.67
C SER A 63 3.85 -15.69 5.30
N SER A 64 5.01 -16.13 4.85
CA SER A 64 6.05 -15.26 4.29
C SER A 64 6.46 -15.82 2.94
N PHE A 65 6.46 -14.96 1.91
CA PHE A 65 6.78 -15.40 0.55
C PHE A 65 7.60 -14.36 -0.20
N THR A 66 8.30 -14.84 -1.23
CA THR A 66 8.87 -14.01 -2.31
C THR A 66 8.37 -14.57 -3.63
N SER A 67 7.97 -13.67 -4.53
CA SER A 67 7.38 -14.03 -5.80
C SER A 67 8.44 -14.47 -6.83
N THR A 68 8.08 -15.44 -7.65
CA THR A 68 8.85 -15.94 -8.79
C THR A 68 8.10 -15.66 -10.09
N ASP A 69 8.75 -15.88 -11.24
CA ASP A 69 8.16 -15.70 -12.57
C ASP A 69 7.57 -14.30 -12.79
N ASN A 70 8.22 -13.29 -12.21
CA ASN A 70 7.77 -11.90 -12.20
C ASN A 70 7.79 -11.32 -13.62
N LYS A 71 6.65 -10.78 -14.04
CA LYS A 71 6.45 -10.16 -15.37
C LYS A 71 5.63 -8.89 -15.25
N GLY A 72 5.74 -8.07 -16.28
CA GLY A 72 4.97 -6.84 -16.43
C GLY A 72 5.75 -5.59 -16.09
N THR A 73 5.11 -4.45 -16.31
CA THR A 73 5.73 -3.14 -16.17
C THR A 73 4.84 -2.20 -15.37
N VAL A 74 5.47 -1.18 -14.80
CA VAL A 74 4.82 -0.11 -14.05
C VAL A 74 5.27 1.22 -14.67
N SER A 75 4.33 2.03 -15.12
CA SER A 75 4.57 3.40 -15.57
C SER A 75 4.10 4.35 -14.48
N ILE A 76 4.98 5.27 -14.06
CA ILE A 76 4.70 6.26 -13.02
C ILE A 76 4.85 7.64 -13.65
N GLY A 77 3.83 8.48 -13.52
CA GLY A 77 3.85 9.85 -14.03
C GLY A 77 2.57 10.60 -13.74
N GLY A 78 2.67 11.92 -13.52
CA GLY A 78 1.50 12.79 -13.38
C GLY A 78 0.56 12.42 -12.23
N GLY A 79 1.10 11.84 -11.13
CA GLY A 79 0.30 11.37 -10.00
C GLY A 79 -0.48 10.08 -10.27
N VAL A 80 -0.13 9.35 -11.34
CA VAL A 80 -0.76 8.08 -11.71
C VAL A 80 0.29 6.98 -11.83
N MET A 81 -0.05 5.80 -11.34
CA MET A 81 0.70 4.56 -11.50
C MET A 81 -0.14 3.60 -12.35
N THR A 82 0.42 3.14 -13.46
CA THR A 82 -0.23 2.22 -14.40
C THR A 82 0.57 0.94 -14.48
N THR A 83 -0.06 -0.20 -14.18
CA THR A 83 0.55 -1.52 -14.35
C THR A 83 0.07 -2.18 -15.63
N LYS A 84 0.98 -2.85 -16.34
CA LYS A 84 0.67 -3.58 -17.58
C LYS A 84 1.25 -4.99 -17.54
N GLY A 85 0.38 -5.98 -17.68
CA GLY A 85 0.74 -7.39 -17.75
C GLY A 85 1.45 -7.90 -16.48
N LEU A 86 1.11 -7.35 -15.32
CA LEU A 86 1.69 -7.73 -14.04
C LEU A 86 1.28 -9.18 -13.73
N ALA A 87 2.28 -10.06 -13.59
CA ALA A 87 2.07 -11.47 -13.27
C ALA A 87 3.20 -11.98 -12.38
N TYR A 88 2.89 -12.99 -11.56
CA TYR A 88 3.86 -13.68 -10.72
C TYR A 88 3.30 -14.99 -10.17
N THR A 89 4.20 -15.81 -9.64
CA THR A 89 3.89 -17.00 -8.85
C THR A 89 4.38 -16.79 -7.42
N ILE A 90 3.65 -17.31 -6.45
CA ILE A 90 4.12 -17.49 -5.07
C ILE A 90 4.09 -18.97 -4.74
N SER A 91 5.09 -19.43 -4.00
CA SER A 91 5.13 -20.75 -3.38
C SER A 91 5.72 -20.56 -1.99
N ALA A 92 4.97 -20.90 -0.96
CA ALA A 92 5.37 -20.72 0.42
C ALA A 92 4.65 -21.69 1.34
N ASP A 93 5.16 -21.80 2.55
CA ASP A 93 4.48 -22.48 3.63
C ASP A 93 3.63 -21.46 4.42
N ALA A 94 2.38 -21.82 4.71
CA ALA A 94 1.51 -21.07 5.59
C ALA A 94 1.32 -21.84 6.90
N SER A 95 1.65 -21.21 8.01
CA SER A 95 1.33 -21.72 9.34
C SER A 95 -0.08 -21.33 9.72
N TYR A 96 -0.83 -22.24 10.33
CA TYR A 96 -2.16 -21.98 10.84
C TYR A 96 -2.32 -22.46 12.28
N ALA A 97 -3.18 -21.78 13.02
CA ALA A 97 -3.64 -22.18 14.33
C ALA A 97 -5.16 -21.96 14.42
N TYR A 98 -5.87 -23.01 14.82
CA TYR A 98 -7.32 -23.03 15.00
C TYR A 98 -7.64 -23.11 16.49
N TYR A 99 -8.55 -22.25 16.93
CA TYR A 99 -8.92 -22.03 18.32
C TYR A 99 -10.43 -22.19 18.48
N ILE A 100 -10.84 -22.78 19.60
CA ILE A 100 -12.22 -22.72 20.11
C ILE A 100 -12.13 -22.08 21.49
N ASN A 101 -12.86 -20.98 21.69
CA ASN A 101 -12.86 -20.21 22.94
C ASN A 101 -11.43 -19.90 23.45
N ASP A 102 -10.60 -19.42 22.53
CA ASP A 102 -9.17 -19.07 22.73
C ASP A 102 -8.23 -20.23 23.13
N VAL A 103 -8.72 -21.48 23.12
CA VAL A 103 -7.88 -22.67 23.31
C VAL A 103 -7.50 -23.25 21.95
N VAL A 104 -6.20 -23.41 21.70
CA VAL A 104 -5.69 -24.05 20.49
C VAL A 104 -6.20 -25.49 20.43
N GLN A 105 -6.93 -25.81 19.36
CA GLN A 105 -7.39 -27.16 19.08
C GLN A 105 -6.47 -27.86 18.08
N GLN A 106 -5.97 -27.11 17.10
CA GLN A 106 -5.11 -27.64 16.04
C GLN A 106 -4.16 -26.55 15.56
N SER A 107 -2.95 -26.94 15.18
CA SER A 107 -2.00 -26.09 14.49
C SER A 107 -1.16 -26.90 13.52
N GLY A 108 -0.65 -26.26 12.49
CA GLY A 108 0.25 -26.91 11.56
C GLY A 108 0.77 -25.96 10.50
N THR A 109 1.37 -26.55 9.47
CA THR A 109 1.86 -25.85 8.29
C THR A 109 1.33 -26.54 7.05
N GLN A 110 0.97 -25.76 6.04
CA GLN A 110 0.52 -26.26 4.75
C GLN A 110 1.19 -25.49 3.62
N PRO A 111 1.60 -26.17 2.53
CA PRO A 111 2.11 -25.49 1.36
C PRO A 111 0.98 -24.72 0.67
N VAL A 112 1.27 -23.49 0.27
CA VAL A 112 0.38 -22.60 -0.48
C VAL A 112 1.08 -22.19 -1.76
N SER A 113 0.40 -22.33 -2.88
CA SER A 113 0.85 -21.85 -4.17
C SER A 113 -0.27 -21.03 -4.82
N TYR A 114 0.11 -19.92 -5.41
CA TYR A 114 -0.82 -19.05 -6.13
C TYR A 114 -0.09 -18.38 -7.29
N THR A 115 -0.77 -18.33 -8.43
CA THR A 115 -0.28 -17.62 -9.61
C THR A 115 -1.24 -16.49 -9.94
N LEU A 116 -0.74 -15.26 -9.93
CA LEU A 116 -1.47 -14.11 -10.46
C LEU A 116 -1.33 -14.13 -11.99
N PRO A 117 -2.41 -14.36 -12.76
CA PRO A 117 -2.35 -14.21 -14.21
C PRO A 117 -2.06 -12.74 -14.57
N PRO A 118 -1.59 -12.46 -15.81
CA PRO A 118 -1.34 -11.09 -16.24
C PRO A 118 -2.53 -10.16 -16.01
N THR A 119 -2.31 -9.12 -15.22
CA THR A 119 -3.33 -8.11 -14.90
C THR A 119 -2.83 -6.70 -15.24
N ASN A 120 -3.77 -5.80 -15.48
CA ASN A 120 -3.52 -4.38 -15.69
C ASN A 120 -4.27 -3.60 -14.60
N SER A 121 -3.70 -2.48 -14.17
CA SER A 121 -4.34 -1.60 -13.19
C SER A 121 -3.91 -0.16 -13.41
N VAL A 122 -4.73 0.76 -12.94
CA VAL A 122 -4.42 2.19 -12.88
C VAL A 122 -4.81 2.68 -11.49
N SER A 123 -3.88 3.36 -10.82
CA SER A 123 -4.11 3.92 -9.49
C SER A 123 -3.54 5.32 -9.40
N SER A 124 -4.34 6.27 -8.90
CA SER A 124 -3.85 7.59 -8.53
C SER A 124 -3.03 7.50 -7.25
N PHE A 125 -2.00 8.33 -7.13
CA PHE A 125 -1.21 8.45 -5.91
C PHE A 125 -0.83 9.91 -5.63
N LYS A 126 -0.40 10.17 -4.40
CA LYS A 126 0.21 11.42 -3.95
C LYS A 126 1.52 11.11 -3.24
N LEU A 127 2.54 11.92 -3.46
CA LEU A 127 3.72 11.89 -2.61
C LEU A 127 3.46 12.66 -1.32
N VAL A 128 3.98 12.13 -0.22
CA VAL A 128 3.91 12.75 1.10
C VAL A 128 5.35 12.85 1.60
N GLY A 129 5.93 14.05 1.52
CA GLY A 129 7.36 14.23 1.83
C GLY A 129 8.28 13.57 0.80
N ALA A 130 9.47 13.16 1.24
CA ALA A 130 10.55 12.70 0.36
C ALA A 130 10.61 11.18 0.15
N ASP A 131 10.00 10.40 1.04
CA ASP A 131 10.11 8.93 1.11
C ASP A 131 8.76 8.22 1.23
N SER A 132 7.63 8.93 1.18
CA SER A 132 6.31 8.35 1.42
C SER A 132 5.34 8.58 0.27
N ILE A 133 4.51 7.57 0.01
CA ILE A 133 3.50 7.54 -1.04
C ILE A 133 2.14 7.20 -0.44
N TYR A 134 1.09 7.85 -0.95
CA TYR A 134 -0.28 7.69 -0.51
C TYR A 134 -1.20 7.42 -1.70
N PHE A 135 -2.08 6.43 -1.58
CA PHE A 135 -3.05 6.02 -2.59
C PHE A 135 -4.47 6.21 -2.06
N PRO A 136 -5.20 7.25 -2.51
CA PRO A 136 -6.50 7.62 -1.93
C PRO A 136 -7.61 6.59 -2.16
N ALA A 137 -7.55 5.81 -3.25
CA ALA A 137 -8.57 4.84 -3.64
C ALA A 137 -8.06 3.38 -3.53
N GLY A 138 -7.07 3.16 -2.66
CA GLY A 138 -6.26 1.96 -2.70
C GLY A 138 -5.25 2.03 -3.83
N GLY A 139 -4.07 1.47 -3.59
CA GLY A 139 -2.94 1.53 -4.51
C GLY A 139 -2.55 0.19 -5.07
N PHE A 140 -1.26 0.13 -5.43
CA PHE A 140 -0.50 -1.06 -5.76
C PHE A 140 -0.59 -2.21 -4.72
N SER A 141 -1.26 -1.98 -3.57
CA SER A 141 -1.55 -2.94 -2.52
C SER A 141 -2.51 -4.07 -2.91
N SER A 142 -3.10 -4.07 -4.12
CA SER A 142 -4.01 -5.12 -4.59
C SER A 142 -3.33 -6.29 -5.33
N MET A 143 -2.01 -6.45 -5.22
CA MET A 143 -1.29 -7.61 -5.77
C MET A 143 -1.73 -8.90 -5.03
N GLY A 144 -2.80 -9.50 -5.56
CA GLY A 144 -3.57 -10.59 -4.96
C GLY A 144 -4.97 -10.76 -5.59
N GLY A 145 -5.39 -9.85 -6.48
CA GLY A 145 -6.63 -10.00 -7.26
C GLY A 145 -7.91 -9.58 -6.53
N GLY A 146 -7.79 -8.82 -5.43
CA GLY A 146 -8.92 -8.21 -4.71
C GLY A 146 -9.24 -6.80 -5.20
N THR A 147 -10.53 -6.42 -5.15
CA THR A 147 -11.04 -5.08 -5.48
C THR A 147 -10.39 -3.98 -4.64
N THR A 148 -10.27 -2.79 -5.23
CA THR A 148 -9.93 -1.49 -4.62
C THR A 148 -10.02 -1.46 -3.09
N GLY A 149 -8.86 -1.53 -2.45
CA GLY A 149 -8.77 -1.34 -1.00
C GLY A 149 -9.12 0.09 -0.61
N GLY A 150 -9.43 0.31 0.66
CA GLY A 150 -9.46 1.66 1.22
C GLY A 150 -8.14 2.39 1.01
N ALA A 151 -8.12 3.68 1.36
CA ALA A 151 -6.90 4.49 1.27
C ALA A 151 -5.70 3.75 1.89
N SER A 152 -4.59 3.70 1.15
CA SER A 152 -3.38 2.99 1.58
C SER A 152 -2.14 3.85 1.38
N GLY A 153 -1.03 3.45 1.99
CA GLY A 153 0.22 4.17 1.88
C GLY A 153 1.42 3.30 2.15
N GLY A 154 2.59 3.84 1.83
CA GLY A 154 3.84 3.14 1.99
C GLY A 154 5.02 4.08 2.01
N LYS A 155 6.18 3.49 2.26
CA LYS A 155 7.46 4.14 2.07
C LYS A 155 8.08 3.68 0.78
N TYR A 156 8.95 4.49 0.20
CA TYR A 156 9.76 4.10 -0.93
C TYR A 156 11.20 4.55 -0.76
N THR A 157 12.10 3.82 -1.41
CA THR A 157 13.50 4.21 -1.58
C THR A 157 13.87 4.07 -3.05
N LEU A 158 14.67 5.02 -3.52
CA LEU A 158 15.24 4.99 -4.87
C LEU A 158 16.76 4.90 -4.73
N SER A 159 17.34 3.83 -5.26
CA SER A 159 18.78 3.61 -5.28
C SER A 159 19.23 3.25 -6.69
N GLY A 160 19.83 4.22 -7.38
CA GLY A 160 20.18 4.09 -8.81
C GLY A 160 18.94 3.79 -9.65
N ASN A 161 18.93 2.62 -10.30
CA ASN A 161 17.83 2.16 -11.14
C ASN A 161 16.80 1.30 -10.39
N THR A 162 16.94 1.15 -9.07
CA THR A 162 16.06 0.30 -8.26
C THR A 162 15.13 1.17 -7.42
N LEU A 163 13.82 0.98 -7.61
CA LEU A 163 12.77 1.51 -6.76
C LEU A 163 12.25 0.39 -5.85
N THR A 164 12.38 0.58 -4.55
CA THR A 164 11.79 -0.33 -3.55
C THR A 164 10.64 0.38 -2.88
N MET A 165 9.47 -0.25 -2.83
CA MET A 165 8.28 0.25 -2.12
C MET A 165 7.90 -0.73 -1.03
N ILE A 166 7.65 -0.21 0.17
CA ILE A 166 7.18 -0.98 1.32
C ILE A 166 5.78 -0.48 1.67
N MET A 167 4.79 -1.34 1.46
CA MET A 167 3.37 -1.07 1.69
C MET A 167 2.88 -1.86 2.90
N LYS A 168 2.00 -1.25 3.70
CA LYS A 168 1.28 -1.95 4.76
C LYS A 168 -0.19 -2.06 4.39
N LEU A 169 -0.73 -3.26 4.54
CA LEU A 169 -2.16 -3.55 4.48
C LEU A 169 -2.62 -3.90 5.89
N ASP A 170 -3.75 -3.33 6.27
CA ASP A 170 -4.46 -3.60 7.51
C ASP A 170 -5.94 -3.39 7.21
N THR A 171 -6.67 -4.48 7.03
CA THR A 171 -8.05 -4.45 6.57
C THR A 171 -8.90 -5.45 7.32
N SER A 172 -10.07 -4.99 7.78
CA SER A 172 -11.09 -5.87 8.36
C SER A 172 -12.34 -5.87 7.48
N PHE A 173 -12.92 -7.05 7.26
CA PHE A 173 -14.14 -7.21 6.48
C PHE A 173 -14.88 -8.47 6.88
N VAL A 174 -16.16 -8.57 6.50
CA VAL A 174 -16.96 -9.78 6.67
C VAL A 174 -16.82 -10.64 5.43
N ASP A 175 -16.36 -11.87 5.60
CA ASP A 175 -16.33 -12.88 4.55
C ASP A 175 -17.47 -13.86 4.74
N ASN A 176 -18.27 -14.06 3.69
CA ASN A 176 -19.40 -14.99 3.64
C ASN A 176 -19.16 -16.15 2.67
N SER A 177 -17.94 -16.34 2.16
CA SER A 177 -17.60 -17.33 1.13
C SER A 177 -17.90 -18.78 1.51
N LEU A 178 -17.98 -19.09 2.81
CA LEU A 178 -18.31 -20.42 3.34
C LEU A 178 -19.76 -20.55 3.85
N GLY A 179 -20.63 -19.59 3.52
CA GLY A 179 -22.03 -19.57 3.95
C GLY A 179 -22.27 -19.19 5.41
N VAL A 180 -21.20 -19.07 6.21
CA VAL A 180 -21.22 -18.54 7.58
C VAL A 180 -20.41 -17.24 7.61
N PRO A 181 -20.96 -16.14 8.13
CA PRO A 181 -20.22 -14.89 8.26
C PRO A 181 -19.01 -15.02 9.19
N ALA A 182 -17.82 -14.80 8.63
CA ALA A 182 -16.57 -14.71 9.37
C ALA A 182 -16.08 -13.26 9.39
N GLN A 183 -15.75 -12.74 10.57
CA GLN A 183 -15.01 -11.48 10.68
C GLN A 183 -13.55 -11.76 10.36
N LYS A 184 -13.06 -11.22 9.23
CA LYS A 184 -11.67 -11.33 8.82
C LYS A 184 -10.91 -10.05 9.15
N HIS A 185 -9.67 -10.23 9.58
CA HIS A 185 -8.69 -9.17 9.78
C HIS A 185 -7.38 -9.60 9.15
N ASP A 186 -7.02 -8.91 8.07
CA ASP A 186 -5.85 -9.20 7.25
C ASP A 186 -4.81 -8.10 7.41
N VAL A 187 -3.60 -8.49 7.76
CA VAL A 187 -2.43 -7.61 7.87
C VAL A 187 -1.34 -8.14 6.94
N ALA A 188 -0.75 -7.26 6.15
CA ALA A 188 0.41 -7.58 5.35
C ALA A 188 1.44 -6.46 5.33
N THR A 189 2.72 -6.83 5.34
CA THR A 189 3.80 -5.92 4.95
C THR A 189 4.41 -6.45 3.66
N GLN A 190 4.23 -5.69 2.58
CA GLN A 190 4.67 -6.05 1.24
C GLN A 190 5.85 -5.17 0.82
N THR A 191 6.89 -5.78 0.29
CA THR A 191 8.02 -5.10 -0.34
C THR A 191 8.00 -5.40 -1.83
N VAL A 192 7.97 -4.35 -2.65
CA VAL A 192 7.95 -4.40 -4.10
C VAL A 192 9.25 -3.83 -4.61
N VAL A 193 9.91 -4.55 -5.51
CA VAL A 193 11.11 -4.07 -6.19
C VAL A 193 10.81 -3.90 -7.66
N LEU A 194 11.05 -2.69 -8.15
CA LEU A 194 10.96 -2.31 -9.55
C LEU A 194 12.34 -1.87 -10.02
N THR A 195 12.68 -2.20 -11.26
CA THR A 195 13.94 -1.77 -11.90
C THR A 195 13.63 -0.91 -13.11
N ARG A 196 14.35 0.20 -13.28
CA ARG A 196 14.13 1.13 -14.38
C ARG A 196 14.37 0.44 -15.73
N GLN A 197 13.51 0.72 -16.71
CA GLN A 197 13.68 0.27 -18.10
C GLN A 197 14.81 1.00 -18.81
#